data_AF-A0A2E6ZY24-F1
#
_entry.id   AF-A0A2E6ZY24-F1
#
_cell.length_a   1.000
_cell.length_b   1.000
_cell.length_c   1.000
_cell.angle_alpha   90.00
_cell.angle_beta   90.00
_cell.angle_gamma   90.00
#
_symmetry.space_group_name_H-M   'P 1'
#
loop_
_entity.id
_entity.type
_entity.pdbx_description
1 polymer ?
#
loop_
_entity_poly.entity_id
_entity_poly.type
_entity_poly.pdbx_seq_one_letter_code
_entity_poly.pdbx_strand_id
1 'polypeptide(L)' 'MESASLEIQEMFVDGDLANVIGTFRLEVAGEQPLTGKYVEMWTRGEAGWRMHRDIWNATP' A
#
# COMPACT_ATOMS: atom_id res chain seq x y z
N MET A 1 -17.64 -12.53 2.30
CA MET A 1 -16.63 -12.33 1.24
C MET A 1 -15.65 -11.34 1.80
N GLU A 2 -14.37 -11.67 1.80
CA GLU A 2 -13.32 -10.76 2.26
C GLU A 2 -12.77 -10.01 1.05
N SER A 3 -12.55 -8.71 1.17
CA SER A 3 -12.02 -7.89 0.09
C SER A 3 -11.01 -6.87 0.63
N ALA A 4 -9.99 -6.57 -0.17
CA ALA A 4 -9.05 -5.49 0.10
C ALA A 4 -8.89 -4.66 -1.18
N SER A 5 -8.98 -3.34 -1.05
CA SER A 5 -8.67 -2.41 -2.13
C SER A 5 -7.59 -1.43 -1.69
N LEU A 6 -6.71 -1.10 -2.63
CA LEU A 6 -5.66 -0.11 -2.49
C LEU A 6 -5.88 0.97 -3.55
N GLU A 7 -5.77 2.23 -3.13
CA GLU A 7 -5.84 3.39 -4.01
C GLU A 7 -4.54 4.19 -3.88
N ILE A 8 -3.79 4.29 -4.97
CA ILE A 8 -2.55 5.05 -5.04
C ILE A 8 -2.91 6.54 -5.14
N GLN A 9 -2.47 7.32 -4.15
CA GLN A 9 -2.65 8.77 -4.15
C GLN A 9 -1.42 9.49 -4.71
N GLU A 10 -0.23 8.99 -4.40
CA GLU A 10 1.03 9.54 -4.87
C GLU A 10 2.02 8.41 -5.19
N MET A 11 2.76 8.60 -6.28
CA MET A 11 3.87 7.73 -6.64
C MET A 11 5.03 8.60 -7.13
N PHE A 12 6.21 8.38 -6.56
CA PHE A 12 7.44 8.97 -7.07
C PHE A 12 8.46 7.86 -7.34
N VAL A 13 9.19 8.01 -8.43
CA VAL A 13 10.20 7.06 -8.90
C VAL A 13 11.47 7.82 -9.20
N ASP A 14 12.58 7.38 -8.62
CA ASP A 14 13.92 7.91 -8.89
C ASP A 14 14.92 6.75 -9.01
N GLY A 15 15.40 6.52 -10.23
CA GLY A 15 16.24 5.37 -10.57
C GLY A 15 15.59 4.04 -10.19
N ASP A 16 16.25 3.31 -9.30
CA ASP A 16 15.80 2.00 -8.80
C ASP A 16 15.04 2.12 -7.46
N LEU A 17 14.63 3.32 -7.06
CA LEU A 17 13.79 3.58 -5.90
C LEU A 17 12.42 4.08 -6.33
N ALA A 18 11.37 3.62 -5.64
CA ALA A 18 10.06 4.22 -5.75
C ALA A 18 9.40 4.33 -4.38
N ASN A 19 8.62 5.39 -4.17
CA ASN A 19 7.71 5.52 -3.03
C ASN A 19 6.27 5.57 -3.51
N VAL A 20 5.40 4.87 -2.80
CA VAL A 20 3.95 4.86 -3.05
C VAL A 20 3.26 5.27 -1.76
N ILE A 21 2.35 6.23 -1.86
CA ILE A 21 1.48 6.65 -0.77
C ILE A 21 0.06 6.40 -1.23
N GLY A 22 -0.74 5.77 -0.38
CA GLY A 22 -2.11 5.46 -0.73
C GLY A 22 -3.02 5.21 0.46
N THR A 23 -4.27 4.93 0.13
CA THR A 23 -5.30 4.53 1.08
C THR A 23 -5.74 3.10 0.84
N PHE A 24 -6.18 2.43 1.88
CA PHE A 24 -6.74 1.08 1.78
C PHE A 24 -8.14 1.01 2.39
N ARG A 25 -8.92 0.05 1.91
CA ARG A 25 -10.15 -0.42 2.51
C ARG A 25 -10.13 -1.94 2.60
N LEU A 26 -10.43 -2.47 3.79
CA LEU A 26 -10.53 -3.89 4.08
C LEU A 26 -11.95 -4.20 4.53
N GLU A 27 -12.56 -5.20 3.91
CA GLU A 27 -13.87 -5.71 4.28
C GLU A 27 -13.73 -7.16 4.72
N VAL A 28 -14.11 -7.44 5.97
CA VAL A 28 -14.08 -8.79 6.57
C VAL A 28 -15.51 -9.14 6.99
N ALA A 29 -15.92 -10.38 6.72
CA ALA A 29 -17.28 -10.81 6.98
C ALA A 29 -17.59 -10.79 8.49
N GLY A 30 -18.62 -10.03 8.88
CA GLY A 30 -19.01 -9.90 10.28
C GLY A 30 -18.25 -8.80 11.05
N GLU A 31 -17.34 -8.08 10.39
CA GLU A 31 -16.62 -6.95 10.98
C GLU A 31 -17.02 -5.63 10.28
N GLN A 32 -16.77 -4.51 10.96
CA GLN A 32 -16.88 -3.20 10.31
C GLN A 32 -15.73 -3.00 9.32
N PRO A 33 -15.98 -2.40 8.15
CA PRO A 33 -14.92 -2.11 7.20
C PRO A 33 -13.80 -1.26 7.83
N LEU A 34 -12.56 -1.72 7.70
CA LEU A 34 -11.38 -0.99 8.14
C LEU A 34 -10.88 -0.12 6.99
N THR A 35 -10.56 1.13 7.26
CA THR A 35 -9.91 2.01 6.29
C THR A 35 -8.64 2.59 6.88
N GLY A 36 -7.73 3.01 6.02
CA GLY A 36 -6.48 3.61 6.47
C GLY A 36 -5.62 4.09 5.34
N LYS A 37 -4.36 4.38 5.69
CA LYS A 37 -3.34 4.85 4.77
C LYS A 37 -2.07 4.03 4.89
N TYR A 38 -1.30 3.99 3.82
CA TYR A 38 -0.05 3.27 3.72
C TYR A 38 1.02 4.10 3.02
N VAL A 39 2.28 3.80 3.34
CA VAL A 39 3.47 4.26 2.63
C VAL A 39 4.34 3.04 2.35
N GLU A 40 4.65 2.83 1.08
CA GLU A 40 5.54 1.75 0.62
C GLU A 40 6.79 2.36 0.00
N MET A 41 7.93 1.72 0.24
CA MET A 41 9.15 1.94 -0.52
C MET A 41 9.45 0.68 -1.32
N TRP A 42 9.82 0.87 -2.57
CA TRP A 42 10.13 -0.17 -3.53
C TRP A 42 11.55 0.01 -4.05
N THR A 43 12.23 -1.11 -4.27
CA THR A 43 13.56 -1.16 -4.91
C THR A 43 13.48 -2.01 -6.18
N ARG A 44 14.09 -1.58 -7.28
CA ARG A 44 14.20 -2.36 -8.52
C ARG A 44 15.50 -3.14 -8.53
N GLY A 45 15.40 -4.45 -8.72
CA GLY A 45 16.55 -5.32 -9.01
C GLY A 45 16.40 -6.00 -10.37
N GLU A 46 17.27 -6.97 -10.65
CA GLU A 46 17.24 -7.74 -11.91
C GLU A 46 15.89 -8.40 -12.20
N ALA A 47 15.19 -8.82 -11.14
CA ALA A 47 13.87 -9.44 -11.22
C ALA A 47 12.70 -8.44 -11.13
N GLY A 48 12.98 -7.14 -11.26
CA GLY A 48 11.99 -6.07 -11.21
C GLY A 48 11.80 -5.44 -9.84
N TRP A 49 10.70 -4.70 -9.70
CA TRP A 49 10.33 -3.99 -8.47
C TRP A 49 9.93 -4.96 -7.38
N ARG A 50 10.44 -4.73 -6.17
CA ARG A 50 10.00 -5.42 -4.94
C ARG A 50 9.82 -4.41 -3.82
N MET A 51 8.81 -4.66 -2.99
CA MET A 51 8.59 -3.88 -1.78
C MET A 51 9.78 -4.05 -0.84
N HIS A 52 10.42 -2.94 -0.49
CA HIS A 52 11.57 -2.87 0.39
C HIS A 52 11.16 -2.51 1.82
N ARG A 53 10.18 -1.60 1.97
CA ARG A 53 9.55 -1.22 3.25
C ARG A 53 8.06 -0.97 3.04
N ASP A 54 7.29 -1.22 4.08
CA ASP A 54 5.87 -0.90 4.18
C ASP A 54 5.60 -0.43 5.61
N ILE A 55 4.79 0.63 5.71
CA ILE A 55 4.12 1.01 6.95
C ILE A 55 2.70 1.48 6.64
N TRP A 56 1.75 1.03 7.45
CA TRP A 56 0.35 1.43 7.35
C TRP A 56 -0.25 1.67 8.73
N ASN A 57 -1.38 2.37 8.75
CA ASN A 57 -2.21 2.51 9.94
C ASN A 57 -3.68 2.65 9.55
N ALA A 58 -4.56 2.20 10.44
CA ALA A 58 -5.98 2.42 10.33
C ALA A 58 -6.34 3.86 10.73
N THR A 59 -7.30 4.43 10.04
CA THR A 59 -7.99 5.65 10.47
C THR A 59 -9.04 5.26 11.52
N PRO A 60 -9.25 6.06 12.58
CA PRO A 60 -10.35 5.85 13.53
C PRO A 60 -11.72 5.83 12.87
#